data_AF-A0A9P1KEW3-F1
#
_entry.id   AF-A0A9P1KEW3-F1
#
_cell.length_a   1.000
_cell.length_b   1.000
_cell.length_c   1.000
_cell.angle_alpha   90.00
_cell.angle_beta   90.00
_cell.angle_gamma   90.00
#
_symmetry.space_group_name_H-M   'P 1'
#
loop_
_entity.id
_entity.type
_entity.pdbx_description
1 polymer ?
#
loop_
_entity_poly.entity_id
_entity_poly.type
_entity_poly.pdbx_seq_one_letter_code
_entity_poly.pdbx_strand_id
1 'polypeptide(L)'
;MQVFPDPQQLQMAMDAIAQFEASPVPGVWLGLDREQVISEMRSRLQNPFSLSQGGQPFCGPAVMIFELIRHHPQQYVKICRNLFQIGGFHTLKNTWISASERLRNTHGNFLMPQADWMLLSTLRESQNLWLPIEPNAPDILRNLAGITKPWEIVGWTQELLGFADVNFTKPYLFGHLQAMENATAVLDQGGVVLALINAEALLKNKPPLIPYPSHWVAVVSAMDFTDTNSPQLIDFQVYSWGQKMRVTATPQAFSLHFWEAITAQPL
;
A
#
# COMPACT_ATOMS: atom_id res chain seq x y z
N MET A 1 -7.14 16.63 5.07
CA MET A 1 -6.78 15.25 4.66
C MET A 1 -7.38 14.88 3.31
N GLN A 2 -6.54 14.59 2.32
CA GLN A 2 -6.98 14.23 0.96
C GLN A 2 -7.07 12.70 0.83
N VAL A 3 -8.29 12.16 0.75
CA VAL A 3 -8.56 10.71 0.70
C VAL A 3 -8.71 10.18 -0.74
N PHE A 4 -9.03 11.07 -1.68
CA PHE A 4 -9.19 10.78 -3.10
C PHE A 4 -8.28 11.69 -3.92
N PRO A 5 -7.92 11.29 -5.15
CA PRO A 5 -7.11 12.14 -6.02
C PRO A 5 -7.75 13.50 -6.26
N ASP A 6 -6.93 14.53 -6.48
CA ASP A 6 -7.41 15.86 -6.85
C ASP A 6 -8.20 15.78 -8.19
N PRO A 7 -9.34 16.47 -8.36
CA PRO A 7 -10.15 16.35 -9.57
C PRO A 7 -9.41 16.67 -10.87
N GLN A 8 -8.50 17.64 -10.88
CA GLN A 8 -7.71 17.97 -12.06
C GLN A 8 -6.69 16.87 -12.36
N GLN A 9 -5.99 16.38 -11.33
CA GLN A 9 -5.06 15.25 -11.48
C GLN A 9 -5.79 13.97 -11.92
N LEU A 10 -7.01 13.74 -11.43
CA LEU A 10 -7.86 12.62 -11.83
C LEU A 10 -8.24 12.71 -13.31
N GLN A 11 -8.67 13.88 -13.79
CA GLN A 11 -8.96 14.07 -15.21
C GLN A 11 -7.74 13.79 -16.09
N MET A 12 -6.58 14.35 -15.70
CA MET A 12 -5.31 14.11 -16.39
C MET A 12 -4.90 12.63 -16.42
N ALA A 13 -5.22 11.87 -15.37
CA ALA A 13 -5.00 10.43 -15.32
C ALA A 13 -5.98 9.67 -16.22
N MET A 14 -7.25 10.05 -16.26
CA MET A 14 -8.25 9.47 -17.15
C MET A 14 -7.92 9.70 -18.63
N ASP A 15 -7.41 10.89 -18.98
CA ASP A 15 -6.93 11.19 -20.34
C ASP A 15 -5.72 10.31 -20.70
N ALA A 16 -4.80 10.08 -19.74
CA ALA A 16 -3.68 9.16 -19.94
C ALA A 16 -4.12 7.70 -20.11
N ILE A 17 -5.22 7.27 -19.46
CA ILE A 17 -5.83 5.97 -19.72
C ILE A 17 -6.40 5.90 -21.14
N ALA A 18 -7.09 6.94 -21.61
CA ALA A 18 -7.62 6.99 -22.97
C ALA A 18 -6.50 6.89 -24.02
N GLN A 19 -5.37 7.56 -23.77
CA GLN A 19 -4.16 7.42 -24.60
C GLN A 19 -3.58 6.00 -24.55
N PHE A 20 -3.58 5.35 -23.39
CA PHE A 20 -3.15 3.96 -23.27
C PHE A 20 -4.09 3.05 -24.06
N GLU A 21 -5.41 3.22 -23.97
CA GLU A 21 -6.41 2.44 -24.73
C GLU A 21 -6.24 2.60 -26.25
N ALA A 22 -6.00 3.82 -26.74
CA ALA A 22 -5.77 4.10 -28.16
C ALA A 22 -4.39 3.63 -28.69
N SER A 23 -3.46 3.25 -27.81
CA SER A 23 -2.09 2.86 -28.22
C SER A 23 -2.07 1.56 -29.05
N PRO A 24 -1.30 1.48 -30.15
CA PRO A 24 -1.16 0.23 -30.91
C PRO A 24 -0.12 -0.73 -30.30
N VAL A 25 0.70 -0.25 -29.35
CA VAL A 25 1.79 -1.05 -28.76
C VAL A 25 1.21 -2.24 -27.97
N PRO A 26 1.61 -3.49 -28.30
CA PRO A 26 1.12 -4.69 -27.63
C PRO A 26 1.65 -4.81 -26.19
N GLY A 27 1.07 -5.72 -25.42
CA GLY A 27 1.56 -6.07 -24.09
C GLY A 27 2.71 -7.07 -24.13
N VAL A 28 3.59 -7.01 -23.13
CA VAL A 28 4.66 -8.01 -22.91
C VAL A 28 4.27 -9.11 -21.91
N TRP A 29 3.04 -9.06 -21.39
CA TRP A 29 2.52 -10.03 -20.44
C TRP A 29 1.68 -11.08 -21.15
N LEU A 30 2.00 -12.36 -20.97
CA LEU A 30 1.34 -13.43 -21.71
C LEU A 30 -0.03 -13.81 -21.13
N GLY A 31 -0.24 -13.58 -19.84
CA GLY A 31 -1.49 -13.92 -19.15
C GLY A 31 -2.43 -12.75 -18.91
N LEU A 32 -2.06 -11.51 -19.25
CA LEU A 32 -2.87 -10.34 -18.95
C LEU A 32 -3.69 -9.88 -20.15
N ASP A 33 -4.98 -9.65 -19.91
CA ASP A 33 -5.91 -9.04 -20.83
C ASP A 33 -5.84 -7.50 -20.71
N ARG A 34 -5.64 -6.85 -21.87
CA ARG A 34 -5.44 -5.41 -21.92
C ARG A 34 -6.68 -4.63 -21.50
N GLU A 35 -7.86 -5.05 -21.95
CA GLU A 35 -9.11 -4.36 -21.67
C GLU A 35 -9.46 -4.45 -20.19
N GLN A 36 -9.24 -5.62 -19.59
CA GLN A 36 -9.38 -5.84 -18.15
C GLN A 36 -8.40 -4.97 -17.35
N VAL A 37 -7.12 -4.93 -17.72
CA VAL A 37 -6.12 -4.07 -17.04
C VAL A 37 -6.56 -2.60 -17.09
N ILE A 38 -6.97 -2.09 -18.26
CA ILE A 38 -7.42 -0.70 -18.43
C ILE A 38 -8.68 -0.42 -17.59
N SER A 39 -9.66 -1.33 -17.61
CA SER A 39 -10.90 -1.21 -16.81
C SER A 39 -10.61 -1.15 -15.32
N GLU A 40 -9.72 -2.01 -14.83
CA GLU A 40 -9.30 -2.04 -13.44
C GLU A 40 -8.52 -0.78 -13.04
N MET A 41 -7.66 -0.25 -13.90
CA MET A 41 -6.99 1.05 -13.67
C MET A 41 -8.00 2.18 -13.46
N ARG A 42 -9.06 2.26 -14.27
CA ARG A 42 -10.13 3.25 -14.10
C ARG A 42 -10.84 3.11 -12.75
N SER A 43 -11.15 1.88 -12.37
CA SER A 43 -11.78 1.58 -11.08
C SER A 43 -10.92 2.04 -9.89
N ARG A 44 -9.59 1.98 -10.00
CA ARG A 44 -8.64 2.37 -8.93
C ARG A 44 -8.55 3.87 -8.80
N LEU A 45 -8.54 4.58 -9.93
CA LEU A 45 -8.61 6.04 -9.94
C LEU A 45 -9.93 6.56 -9.34
N GLN A 46 -11.05 5.90 -9.64
CA GLN A 46 -12.36 6.27 -9.08
C GLN A 46 -12.49 5.94 -7.60
N ASN A 47 -11.96 4.79 -7.18
CA ASN A 47 -11.96 4.36 -5.79
C ASN A 47 -10.62 3.67 -5.44
N PRO A 48 -9.65 4.43 -4.89
CA PRO A 48 -8.34 3.88 -4.53
C PRO A 48 -8.43 2.74 -3.51
N PHE A 49 -9.47 2.74 -2.67
CA PHE A 49 -9.68 1.67 -1.70
C PHE A 49 -9.95 0.32 -2.38
N SER A 50 -10.35 0.26 -3.65
CA SER A 50 -10.60 -1.00 -4.36
C SER A 50 -9.33 -1.76 -4.79
N LEU A 51 -8.14 -1.17 -4.62
CA LEU A 51 -6.86 -1.84 -4.87
C LEU A 51 -6.75 -3.12 -4.02
N SER A 52 -6.69 -4.28 -4.65
CA SER A 52 -6.76 -5.56 -3.93
C SER A 52 -5.46 -6.34 -4.05
N GLN A 53 -5.02 -6.94 -2.94
CA GLN A 53 -3.90 -7.89 -2.92
C GLN A 53 -4.33 -9.36 -3.08
N GLY A 54 -5.65 -9.64 -3.21
CA GLY A 54 -6.20 -10.99 -3.41
C GLY A 54 -5.64 -12.09 -2.52
N GLY A 55 -5.44 -11.79 -1.23
CA GLY A 55 -4.87 -12.73 -0.25
C GLY A 55 -3.37 -13.01 -0.38
N GLN A 56 -2.67 -12.40 -1.34
CA GLN A 56 -1.22 -12.52 -1.51
C GLN A 56 -0.48 -11.67 -0.48
N PRO A 57 0.79 -11.99 -0.13
CA PRO A 57 1.60 -11.24 0.85
C PRO A 57 2.14 -9.92 0.26
N PHE A 58 1.25 -9.09 -0.29
CA PHE A 58 1.57 -7.80 -0.93
C PHE A 58 1.13 -6.60 -0.09
N CYS A 59 0.98 -6.72 1.23
CA CYS A 59 0.50 -5.60 2.05
C CYS A 59 1.39 -4.35 1.96
N GLY A 60 2.73 -4.52 1.94
CA GLY A 60 3.67 -3.42 1.71
C GLY A 60 3.51 -2.76 0.33
N PRO A 61 3.62 -3.52 -0.79
CA PRO A 61 3.31 -3.00 -2.11
C PRO A 61 1.93 -2.34 -2.21
N ALA A 62 0.91 -2.92 -1.58
CA ALA A 62 -0.47 -2.44 -1.66
C ALA A 62 -0.61 -1.06 -1.04
N VAL A 63 -0.06 -0.83 0.15
CA VAL A 63 -0.11 0.50 0.78
C VAL A 63 0.66 1.54 -0.02
N MET A 64 1.78 1.15 -0.65
CA MET A 64 2.54 2.05 -1.52
C MET A 64 1.76 2.47 -2.78
N ILE A 65 1.15 1.50 -3.45
CA ILE A 65 0.37 1.79 -4.66
C ILE A 65 -0.92 2.53 -4.33
N PHE A 66 -1.55 2.23 -3.20
CA PHE A 66 -2.69 2.99 -2.71
C PHE A 66 -2.36 4.48 -2.55
N GLU A 67 -1.24 4.81 -1.89
CA GLU A 67 -0.80 6.20 -1.76
C GLU A 67 -0.35 6.81 -3.09
N LEU A 68 0.28 6.03 -3.98
CA LEU A 68 0.63 6.50 -5.32
C LEU A 68 -0.61 6.91 -6.11
N ILE A 69 -1.70 6.14 -6.05
CA ILE A 69 -2.96 6.48 -6.73
C ILE A 69 -3.51 7.80 -6.19
N ARG A 70 -3.48 8.00 -4.86
CA ARG A 70 -4.02 9.19 -4.21
C ARG A 70 -3.23 10.46 -4.49
N HIS A 71 -1.91 10.36 -4.47
CA HIS A 71 -1.01 11.52 -4.57
C HIS A 71 -0.54 11.80 -6.00
N HIS A 72 -0.39 10.77 -6.82
CA HIS A 72 0.17 10.85 -8.18
C HIS A 72 -0.61 9.95 -9.17
N PRO A 73 -1.93 10.16 -9.36
CA PRO A 73 -2.77 9.26 -10.18
C PRO A 73 -2.27 9.13 -11.63
N GLN A 74 -1.70 10.20 -12.19
CA GLN A 74 -1.16 10.17 -13.54
C GLN A 74 0.13 9.33 -13.63
N GLN A 75 0.97 9.37 -12.59
CA GLN A 75 2.15 8.52 -12.50
C GLN A 75 1.76 7.04 -12.32
N TYR A 76 0.72 6.75 -11.55
CA TYR A 76 0.15 5.39 -11.48
C TYR A 76 -0.23 4.86 -12.87
N VAL A 77 -0.96 5.65 -13.67
CA VAL A 77 -1.34 5.26 -15.05
C VAL A 77 -0.10 5.04 -15.94
N LYS A 78 0.88 5.94 -15.87
CA LYS A 78 2.14 5.82 -16.61
C LYS A 78 2.88 4.53 -16.24
N ILE A 79 2.96 4.21 -14.95
CA ILE A 79 3.60 2.99 -14.46
C ILE A 79 2.86 1.75 -14.95
N CYS A 80 1.53 1.68 -14.82
CA CYS A 80 0.75 0.54 -15.31
C CYS A 80 0.91 0.34 -16.81
N ARG A 81 0.83 1.41 -17.60
CA ARG A 81 1.05 1.37 -19.06
C ARG A 81 2.44 0.84 -19.39
N ASN A 82 3.49 1.38 -18.75
CA ASN A 82 4.86 0.98 -19.03
C ASN A 82 5.12 -0.47 -18.60
N LEU A 83 4.62 -0.90 -17.44
CA LEU A 83 4.68 -2.30 -17.06
C LEU A 83 4.01 -3.19 -18.09
N PHE A 84 2.82 -2.84 -18.55
CA PHE A 84 2.08 -3.63 -19.53
C PHE A 84 2.81 -3.71 -20.89
N GLN A 85 3.30 -2.58 -21.41
CA GLN A 85 3.81 -2.46 -22.78
C GLN A 85 5.31 -2.76 -22.90
N ILE A 86 6.11 -2.48 -21.87
CA ILE A 86 7.57 -2.62 -21.91
C ILE A 86 8.14 -3.43 -20.73
N GLY A 87 7.32 -3.82 -19.76
CA GLY A 87 7.72 -4.73 -18.68
C GLY A 87 8.41 -4.06 -17.49
N GLY A 88 8.51 -2.72 -17.47
CA GLY A 88 9.14 -1.97 -16.39
C GLY A 88 8.85 -0.48 -16.47
N PHE A 89 9.28 0.28 -15.46
CA PHE A 89 9.05 1.71 -15.36
C PHE A 89 10.18 2.41 -14.60
N HIS A 90 10.28 3.73 -14.80
CA HIS A 90 11.09 4.60 -13.94
C HIS A 90 10.23 5.19 -12.81
N THR A 91 10.79 5.20 -11.61
CA THR A 91 10.25 5.92 -10.44
C THR A 91 10.32 7.44 -10.64
N LEU A 92 9.76 8.24 -9.72
CA LEU A 92 9.87 9.71 -9.79
C LEU A 92 11.32 10.19 -9.63
N LYS A 93 12.15 9.43 -8.91
CA LYS A 93 13.60 9.65 -8.77
C LYS A 93 14.44 8.91 -9.81
N ASN A 94 13.81 8.42 -10.88
CA ASN A 94 14.44 7.83 -12.06
C ASN A 94 15.10 6.44 -11.85
N THR A 95 14.81 5.74 -10.76
CA THR A 95 15.20 4.33 -10.59
C THR A 95 14.39 3.42 -11.51
N TRP A 96 15.03 2.46 -12.19
CA TRP A 96 14.33 1.48 -13.04
C TRP A 96 13.84 0.28 -12.22
N ILE A 97 12.55 -0.03 -12.32
CA ILE A 97 11.93 -1.22 -11.72
C ILE A 97 11.23 -2.00 -12.84
N SER A 98 11.50 -3.31 -12.94
CA SER A 98 10.91 -4.16 -13.98
C SER A 98 10.43 -5.50 -13.44
N ALA A 99 9.39 -6.04 -14.06
CA ALA A 99 9.00 -7.42 -13.91
C ALA A 99 10.09 -8.33 -14.50
N SER A 100 10.33 -9.50 -13.90
CA SER A 100 11.12 -10.54 -14.55
C SER A 100 10.36 -11.14 -15.74
N GLU A 101 11.08 -11.84 -16.61
CA GLU A 101 10.46 -12.66 -17.65
C GLU A 101 9.54 -13.73 -17.06
N ARG A 102 9.96 -14.37 -15.96
CA ARG A 102 9.14 -15.35 -15.24
C ARG A 102 7.80 -14.76 -14.82
N LEU A 103 7.81 -13.53 -14.29
CA LEU A 103 6.60 -12.85 -13.85
C LEU A 103 5.71 -12.45 -15.04
N ARG A 104 6.30 -11.95 -16.14
CA ARG A 104 5.53 -11.64 -17.37
C ARG A 104 4.90 -12.86 -18.03
N ASN A 105 5.51 -14.03 -17.85
CA ASN A 105 5.03 -15.30 -18.38
C ASN A 105 4.03 -16.01 -17.44
N THR A 106 3.52 -15.33 -16.39
CA THR A 106 2.46 -15.91 -15.56
C THR A 106 1.13 -15.97 -16.32
N HIS A 107 0.42 -17.08 -16.19
CA HIS A 107 -0.88 -17.33 -16.82
C HIS A 107 -1.89 -17.89 -15.81
N GLY A 108 -3.17 -17.88 -16.16
CA GLY A 108 -4.24 -18.55 -15.44
C GLY A 108 -5.23 -17.59 -14.77
N ASN A 109 -6.14 -18.15 -13.97
CA ASN A 109 -7.14 -17.38 -13.24
C ASN A 109 -6.47 -16.69 -12.04
N PHE A 110 -6.12 -15.42 -12.20
CA PHE A 110 -5.65 -14.61 -11.09
C PHE A 110 -6.75 -14.50 -10.02
N LEU A 111 -6.41 -14.79 -8.76
CA LEU A 111 -7.30 -14.60 -7.60
C LEU A 111 -7.38 -13.13 -7.16
N MET A 112 -6.94 -12.24 -8.04
CA MET A 112 -6.90 -10.80 -7.84
C MET A 112 -7.02 -10.12 -9.19
N PRO A 113 -7.37 -8.83 -9.21
CA PRO A 113 -7.39 -8.07 -10.44
C PRO A 113 -6.03 -8.04 -11.13
N GLN A 114 -6.03 -8.07 -12.45
CA GLN A 114 -4.84 -8.18 -13.29
C GLN A 114 -3.91 -6.98 -13.20
N ALA A 115 -4.45 -5.76 -13.17
CA ALA A 115 -3.66 -4.53 -12.97
C ALA A 115 -2.96 -4.54 -11.60
N ASP A 116 -3.66 -5.03 -10.59
CA ASP A 116 -3.14 -5.13 -9.22
C ASP A 116 -2.07 -6.23 -9.15
N TRP A 117 -2.28 -7.39 -9.79
CA TRP A 117 -1.27 -8.45 -9.91
C TRP A 117 -0.01 -7.90 -10.56
N MET A 118 -0.12 -7.31 -11.75
CA MET A 118 0.99 -6.77 -12.52
C MET A 118 1.86 -5.82 -11.68
N LEU A 119 1.23 -4.89 -10.99
CA LEU A 119 1.93 -3.84 -10.27
C LEU A 119 2.49 -4.31 -8.93
N LEU A 120 1.67 -4.98 -8.11
CA LEU A 120 2.05 -5.41 -6.77
C LEU A 120 3.11 -6.53 -6.79
N SER A 121 2.97 -7.48 -7.72
CA SER A 121 3.95 -8.56 -7.88
C SER A 121 5.30 -8.04 -8.41
N THR A 122 5.29 -7.08 -9.34
CA THR A 122 6.53 -6.44 -9.83
C THR A 122 7.24 -5.69 -8.72
N LEU A 123 6.49 -4.90 -7.94
CA LEU A 123 7.06 -4.16 -6.82
C LEU A 123 7.62 -5.13 -5.77
N ARG A 124 6.91 -6.23 -5.47
CA ARG A 124 7.43 -7.28 -4.58
C ARG A 124 8.71 -7.93 -5.10
N GLU A 125 8.75 -8.31 -6.38
CA GLU A 125 9.93 -8.96 -6.98
C GLU A 125 11.14 -8.01 -7.02
N SER A 126 10.92 -6.71 -7.19
CA SER A 126 11.98 -5.69 -7.21
C SER A 126 12.81 -5.64 -5.92
N GLN A 127 12.27 -6.13 -4.80
CA GLN A 127 12.97 -6.07 -3.53
C GLN A 127 14.06 -7.12 -3.35
N ASN A 128 14.01 -8.25 -4.08
CA ASN A 128 15.03 -9.31 -4.10
C ASN A 128 15.90 -9.39 -2.81
N LEU A 129 15.26 -9.42 -1.64
CA LEU A 129 15.98 -9.62 -0.40
C LEU A 129 16.41 -11.09 -0.35
N TRP A 130 17.68 -11.30 0.01
CA TRP A 130 18.36 -12.58 0.25
C TRP A 130 17.76 -13.37 1.44
N LEU A 131 16.44 -13.42 1.57
CA LEU A 131 15.72 -14.16 2.59
C LEU A 131 14.76 -15.12 1.87
N PRO A 132 15.10 -16.42 1.79
CA PRO A 132 14.22 -17.42 1.21
C PRO A 132 12.89 -17.42 1.97
N ILE A 133 11.79 -17.25 1.24
CA ILE A 133 10.47 -17.55 1.78
C ILE A 133 10.39 -19.08 1.87
N GLU A 134 10.42 -19.63 3.08
CA GLU A 134 10.22 -21.07 3.28
C GLU A 134 8.74 -21.43 3.12
N PRO A 135 8.35 -22.20 2.08
CA PRO A 135 6.94 -22.51 1.81
C PRO A 135 6.28 -23.34 2.91
N ASN A 136 7.07 -24.09 3.68
CA ASN A 136 6.64 -25.02 4.72
C ASN A 136 6.81 -24.46 6.13
N ALA A 137 7.16 -23.18 6.29
CA ALA A 137 7.24 -22.56 7.60
C ALA A 137 5.82 -22.45 8.22
N PRO A 138 5.70 -22.56 9.56
CA PRO A 138 4.47 -22.23 10.27
C PRO A 138 3.86 -20.90 9.81
N ASP A 139 2.53 -20.81 9.72
CA ASP A 139 1.84 -19.64 9.17
C ASP A 139 2.29 -18.30 9.75
N ILE A 140 2.63 -18.28 11.05
CA ILE A 140 3.18 -17.10 11.74
C ILE A 140 4.53 -16.69 11.15
N LEU A 141 5.44 -17.65 10.91
CA LEU A 141 6.75 -17.40 10.31
C LEU A 141 6.65 -17.05 8.83
N ARG A 142 5.72 -17.68 8.09
CA ARG A 142 5.43 -17.35 6.69
C ARG A 142 4.86 -15.93 6.56
N ASN A 143 3.95 -15.53 7.44
CA ASN A 143 3.42 -14.16 7.50
C ASN A 143 4.51 -13.16 7.88
N LEU A 144 5.38 -13.46 8.85
CA LEU A 144 6.51 -12.60 9.23
C LEU A 144 7.59 -12.47 8.15
N ALA A 145 7.92 -13.55 7.45
CA ALA A 145 8.87 -13.55 6.33
C ALA A 145 8.29 -12.84 5.09
N GLY A 146 6.97 -12.85 4.95
CA GLY A 146 6.23 -12.15 3.89
C GLY A 146 6.09 -10.65 4.11
N ILE A 147 6.33 -10.12 5.31
CA ILE A 147 6.21 -8.68 5.59
C ILE A 147 7.35 -7.91 4.93
N THR A 148 6.98 -6.94 4.10
CA THR A 148 7.88 -5.92 3.55
C THR A 148 8.59 -5.20 4.69
N LYS A 149 9.90 -5.06 4.58
CA LYS A 149 10.72 -4.46 5.63
C LYS A 149 10.57 -2.94 5.63
N PRO A 150 10.71 -2.28 6.78
CA PRO A 150 10.46 -0.84 6.87
C PRO A 150 11.33 0.01 5.95
N TRP A 151 12.60 -0.36 5.76
CA TRP A 151 13.50 0.36 4.85
C TRP A 151 13.06 0.30 3.38
N GLU A 152 12.35 -0.76 2.99
CA GLU A 152 11.78 -0.91 1.64
C GLU A 152 10.62 0.07 1.45
N ILE A 153 9.74 0.17 2.45
CA ILE A 153 8.65 1.15 2.48
C ILE A 153 9.20 2.57 2.45
N VAL A 154 10.25 2.87 3.22
CA VAL A 154 10.93 4.18 3.20
C VAL A 154 11.48 4.47 1.80
N GLY A 155 12.22 3.53 1.22
CA GLY A 155 12.78 3.68 -0.13
C GLY A 155 11.70 3.91 -1.18
N TRP A 156 10.62 3.12 -1.18
CA TRP A 156 9.48 3.33 -2.07
C TRP A 156 8.75 4.64 -1.84
N THR A 157 8.66 5.11 -0.60
CA THR A 157 8.05 6.41 -0.29
C THR A 157 8.82 7.53 -0.96
N GLN A 158 10.15 7.45 -0.91
CA GLN A 158 11.04 8.40 -1.59
C GLN A 158 10.99 8.28 -3.12
N GLU A 159 11.03 7.05 -3.64
CA GLU A 159 11.13 6.77 -5.08
C GLU A 159 9.79 6.97 -5.82
N LEU A 160 8.69 6.49 -5.26
CA LEU A 160 7.36 6.49 -5.91
C LEU A 160 6.53 7.73 -5.59
N LEU A 161 6.63 8.26 -4.37
CA LEU A 161 5.84 9.43 -3.95
C LEU A 161 6.64 10.74 -3.98
N GLY A 162 7.98 10.66 -4.08
CA GLY A 162 8.84 11.83 -4.20
C GLY A 162 9.08 12.58 -2.89
N PHE A 163 8.60 12.07 -1.75
CA PHE A 163 8.80 12.71 -0.44
C PHE A 163 10.27 12.60 -0.01
N ALA A 164 10.86 13.72 0.40
CA ALA A 164 12.25 13.78 0.86
C ALA A 164 12.34 13.45 2.36
N ASP A 165 11.43 14.01 3.15
CA ASP A 165 11.38 13.82 4.61
C ASP A 165 10.50 12.62 4.96
N VAL A 166 11.15 11.47 5.12
CA VAL A 166 10.52 10.22 5.55
C VAL A 166 11.01 9.87 6.95
N ASN A 167 10.11 9.91 7.92
CA ASN A 167 10.38 9.61 9.32
C ASN A 167 9.88 8.21 9.67
N PHE A 168 10.71 7.42 10.35
CA PHE A 168 10.39 6.09 10.83
C PHE A 168 10.39 6.06 12.35
N THR A 169 9.29 5.57 12.93
CA THR A 169 9.06 5.51 14.38
C THR A 169 8.65 4.12 14.83
N LYS A 170 9.01 3.74 16.06
CA LYS A 170 8.67 2.47 16.69
C LYS A 170 7.87 2.69 18.00
N PRO A 171 6.57 3.01 17.91
CA PRO A 171 5.73 3.34 19.06
C PRO A 171 5.34 2.14 19.95
N TYR A 172 5.76 0.92 19.61
CA TYR A 172 5.50 -0.27 20.42
C TYR A 172 5.97 -0.07 21.87
N LEU A 173 5.09 -0.37 22.83
CA LEU A 173 5.25 -0.20 24.29
C LEU A 173 5.41 1.26 24.80
N PHE A 174 5.99 2.17 24.02
CA PHE A 174 6.23 3.56 24.42
C PHE A 174 6.05 4.53 23.23
N GLY A 175 5.48 5.71 23.48
CA GLY A 175 5.39 6.78 22.46
C GLY A 175 4.17 6.73 21.53
N HIS A 176 3.18 5.87 21.82
CA HIS A 176 1.97 5.74 21.00
C HIS A 176 1.16 7.04 20.89
N LEU A 177 1.06 7.84 21.95
CA LEU A 177 0.39 9.15 21.90
C LEU A 177 1.09 10.13 20.96
N GLN A 178 2.41 10.23 21.07
CA GLN A 178 3.21 11.09 20.18
C GLN A 178 3.14 10.61 18.73
N ALA A 179 3.11 9.29 18.50
CA ALA A 179 2.94 8.73 17.16
C ALA A 179 1.55 9.04 16.58
N MET A 180 0.49 9.02 17.40
CA MET A 180 -0.85 9.45 16.98
C MET A 180 -0.87 10.94 16.61
N GLU A 181 -0.38 11.81 17.49
CA GLU A 181 -0.32 13.26 17.25
C GLU A 181 0.47 13.59 15.97
N ASN A 182 1.64 12.97 15.80
CA ASN A 182 2.46 13.14 14.60
C ASN A 182 1.76 12.60 13.35
N ALA A 183 1.11 11.44 13.42
CA ALA A 183 0.37 10.87 12.30
C ALA A 183 -0.77 11.81 11.86
N THR A 184 -1.56 12.31 12.81
CA THR A 184 -2.64 13.26 12.53
C THR A 184 -2.09 14.53 11.87
N ALA A 185 -1.03 15.12 12.43
CA ALA A 185 -0.40 16.33 11.89
C ALA A 185 0.11 16.12 10.44
N VAL A 186 0.73 14.97 10.16
CA VAL A 186 1.23 14.63 8.81
C VAL A 186 0.08 14.49 7.82
N LEU A 187 -1.01 13.83 8.20
CA LEU A 187 -2.17 13.64 7.31
C LEU A 187 -2.91 14.96 7.04
N ASP A 188 -2.94 15.87 8.01
CA ASP A 188 -3.53 17.21 7.85
C ASP A 188 -2.76 18.06 6.85
N GLN A 189 -1.44 17.87 6.78
CA GLN A 189 -0.56 18.51 5.79
C GLN A 189 -0.58 17.83 4.42
N GLY A 190 -1.42 16.81 4.22
CA GLY A 190 -1.47 16.06 2.97
C GLY A 190 -0.30 15.10 2.76
N GLY A 191 0.37 14.70 3.85
CA GLY A 191 1.34 13.62 3.83
C GLY A 191 0.70 12.23 3.94
N VAL A 192 1.57 11.23 4.12
CA VAL A 192 1.20 9.81 4.22
C VAL A 192 1.65 9.22 5.54
N VAL A 193 0.85 8.27 6.05
CA VAL A 193 1.15 7.52 7.26
C VAL A 193 0.94 6.03 6.96
N LEU A 194 2.02 5.26 7.00
CA LEU A 194 2.03 3.82 6.79
C LEU A 194 2.38 3.13 8.10
N ALA A 195 1.54 2.22 8.55
CA ALA A 195 1.68 1.58 9.85
C ALA A 195 1.86 0.07 9.73
N LEU A 196 2.84 -0.47 10.48
CA LEU A 196 2.97 -1.90 10.69
C LEU A 196 2.19 -2.27 11.95
N ILE A 197 1.21 -3.15 11.80
CA ILE A 197 0.29 -3.53 12.88
C ILE A 197 0.19 -5.04 13.03
N ASN A 198 -0.40 -5.49 14.14
CA ASN A 198 -1.01 -6.82 14.23
C ASN A 198 -2.45 -6.75 13.70
N ALA A 199 -2.68 -7.29 12.51
CA ALA A 199 -3.98 -7.25 11.86
C ALA A 199 -5.05 -8.11 12.56
N GLU A 200 -4.66 -9.23 13.17
CA GLU A 200 -5.61 -10.05 13.93
C GLU A 200 -6.17 -9.26 15.13
N ALA A 201 -5.31 -8.55 15.85
CA ALA A 201 -5.71 -7.71 16.97
C ALA A 201 -6.49 -6.46 16.53
N LEU A 202 -5.94 -5.64 15.62
CA LEU A 202 -6.48 -4.31 15.34
C LEU A 202 -7.51 -4.24 14.20
N LEU A 203 -7.55 -5.23 13.30
CA LEU A 203 -8.52 -5.26 12.18
C LEU A 203 -9.59 -6.34 12.33
N LYS A 204 -9.30 -7.43 13.06
CA LYS A 204 -10.21 -8.57 13.21
C LYS A 204 -10.72 -8.76 14.64
N ASN A 205 -10.23 -7.97 15.60
CA ASN A 205 -10.56 -8.08 17.03
C ASN A 205 -10.33 -9.50 17.60
N LYS A 206 -9.25 -10.16 17.16
CA LYS A 206 -8.81 -11.50 17.57
C LYS A 206 -7.34 -11.47 17.98
N PRO A 207 -6.98 -10.79 19.09
CA PRO A 207 -5.57 -10.64 19.47
C PRO A 207 -4.91 -12.01 19.70
N PRO A 208 -3.70 -12.23 19.16
CA PRO A 208 -2.96 -13.46 19.44
C PRO A 208 -2.48 -13.49 20.89
N LEU A 209 -2.21 -14.69 21.40
CA LEU A 209 -1.65 -14.87 22.76
C LEU A 209 -0.32 -14.13 22.94
N ILE A 210 0.49 -14.11 21.88
CA ILE A 210 1.78 -13.39 21.83
C ILE A 210 1.66 -12.32 20.75
N PRO A 211 1.82 -11.02 21.07
CA PRO A 211 1.82 -9.95 20.07
C PRO A 211 2.98 -10.07 19.07
N TYR A 212 2.71 -9.83 17.79
CA TYR A 212 3.72 -9.76 16.72
C TYR A 212 3.26 -8.80 15.60
N PRO A 213 4.16 -8.18 14.82
CA PRO A 213 3.78 -7.39 13.66
C PRO A 213 3.37 -8.33 12.52
N SER A 214 2.28 -8.04 11.80
CA SER A 214 1.76 -8.95 10.79
C SER A 214 1.39 -8.30 9.45
N HIS A 215 1.13 -7.00 9.42
CA HIS A 215 0.48 -6.38 8.26
C HIS A 215 0.74 -4.88 8.15
N TRP A 216 1.04 -4.41 6.94
CA TRP A 216 1.10 -2.98 6.64
C TRP A 216 -0.28 -2.44 6.28
N VAL A 217 -0.60 -1.26 6.79
CA VAL A 217 -1.81 -0.49 6.46
C VAL A 217 -1.44 0.96 6.15
N ALA A 218 -2.27 1.62 5.35
CA ALA A 218 -2.18 3.07 5.18
C ALA A 218 -3.24 3.74 6.06
N VAL A 219 -2.85 4.69 6.90
CA VAL A 219 -3.77 5.42 7.78
C VAL A 219 -4.40 6.57 6.99
N VAL A 220 -5.73 6.68 7.06
CA VAL A 220 -6.51 7.56 6.18
C VAL A 220 -7.50 8.47 6.92
N SER A 221 -7.40 8.51 8.26
CA SER A 221 -8.07 9.50 9.11
C SER A 221 -7.13 9.93 10.24
N ALA A 222 -7.49 11.01 10.94
CA ALA A 222 -6.88 11.33 12.22
C ALA A 222 -7.00 10.15 13.20
N MET A 223 -6.02 10.04 14.09
CA MET A 223 -6.04 9.09 15.21
C MET A 223 -6.44 9.84 16.48
N ASP A 224 -7.70 9.67 16.87
CA ASP A 224 -8.28 10.43 17.98
C ASP A 224 -8.86 9.50 19.04
N PHE A 225 -9.09 10.06 20.21
CA PHE A 225 -9.85 9.39 21.25
C PHE A 225 -11.35 9.55 21.01
N THR A 226 -12.14 8.51 21.26
CA THR A 226 -13.60 8.58 21.20
C THR A 226 -14.16 9.44 22.33
N ASP A 227 -14.99 10.43 22.00
CA ASP A 227 -15.72 11.28 22.96
C ASP A 227 -16.90 10.55 23.60
N THR A 228 -16.70 9.69 24.61
CA THR A 228 -17.82 9.19 25.45
C THR A 228 -17.38 8.73 26.86
N ASN A 229 -18.32 8.74 27.82
CA ASN A 229 -18.20 8.39 29.25
C ASN A 229 -17.94 6.88 29.54
N SER A 230 -17.08 6.23 28.77
CA SER A 230 -16.64 4.84 28.91
C SER A 230 -15.20 4.72 28.39
N PRO A 231 -14.45 3.61 28.60
CA PRO A 231 -12.98 3.67 28.54
C PRO A 231 -12.50 4.27 27.22
N GLN A 232 -11.63 5.27 27.33
CA GLN A 232 -11.14 6.08 26.22
C GLN A 232 -10.57 5.16 25.12
N LEU A 233 -11.26 5.05 23.97
CA LEU A 233 -10.81 4.24 22.83
C LEU A 233 -10.09 5.12 21.83
N ILE A 234 -9.06 4.59 21.19
CA ILE A 234 -8.42 5.18 20.02
C ILE A 234 -9.21 4.74 18.79
N ASP A 235 -9.59 5.68 17.93
CA ASP A 235 -10.40 5.47 16.74
C ASP A 235 -9.76 6.12 15.51
N PHE A 236 -9.66 5.36 14.41
CA PHE A 236 -9.17 5.85 13.13
C PHE A 236 -9.58 4.91 11.99
N GLN A 237 -9.29 5.33 10.76
CA GLN A 237 -9.54 4.58 9.54
C GLN A 237 -8.24 4.26 8.83
N VAL A 238 -8.21 3.10 8.18
CA VAL A 238 -7.10 2.64 7.37
C VAL A 238 -7.57 2.11 6.02
N TYR A 239 -6.70 2.11 5.02
CA TYR A 239 -6.79 1.23 3.87
C TYR A 239 -6.09 -0.10 4.17
N SER A 240 -6.80 -1.19 3.88
CA SER A 240 -6.26 -2.55 3.94
C SER A 240 -7.16 -3.49 3.12
N TRP A 241 -6.57 -4.49 2.46
CA TRP A 241 -7.29 -5.57 1.76
C TRP A 241 -8.40 -5.12 0.80
N GLY A 242 -8.17 -4.04 0.04
CA GLY A 242 -9.16 -3.58 -0.94
C GLY A 242 -10.40 -2.91 -0.33
N GLN A 243 -10.27 -2.34 0.87
CA GLN A 243 -11.34 -1.58 1.50
C GLN A 243 -10.82 -0.55 2.51
N LYS A 244 -11.71 0.37 2.87
CA LYS A 244 -11.55 1.25 4.02
C LYS A 244 -12.03 0.52 5.27
N MET A 245 -11.17 0.40 6.29
CA MET A 245 -11.46 -0.28 7.55
C MET A 245 -11.38 0.71 8.70
N ARG A 246 -12.23 0.52 9.71
CA ARG A 246 -12.18 1.27 10.97
C ARG A 246 -11.39 0.45 12.00
N VAL A 247 -10.50 1.11 12.72
CA VAL A 247 -9.79 0.57 13.87
C VAL A 247 -10.34 1.26 15.10
N THR A 248 -10.76 0.47 16.08
CA THR A 248 -11.14 0.96 17.41
C THR A 248 -10.45 0.08 18.45
N ALA A 249 -9.63 0.67 19.31
CA ALA A 249 -8.81 -0.08 20.26
C ALA A 249 -8.64 0.65 21.60
N THR A 250 -8.44 -0.10 22.69
CA THR A 250 -7.98 0.51 23.95
C THR A 250 -6.54 1.01 23.79
N PRO A 251 -6.08 1.97 24.61
CA PRO A 251 -4.68 2.44 24.59
C PRO A 251 -3.69 1.30 24.79
N GLN A 252 -4.03 0.34 25.65
CA GLN A 252 -3.22 -0.85 25.89
C GLN A 252 -3.13 -1.73 24.64
N ALA A 253 -4.27 -2.04 24.00
CA ALA A 253 -4.28 -2.84 22.78
C ALA A 253 -3.52 -2.14 21.65
N PHE A 254 -3.73 -0.84 21.48
CA PHE A 254 -3.01 -0.04 20.49
C PHE A 254 -1.50 -0.08 20.75
N SER A 255 -1.05 0.18 21.98
CA SER A 255 0.37 0.17 22.34
C SER A 255 1.06 -1.19 22.16
N LEU A 256 0.31 -2.30 22.20
CA LEU A 256 0.84 -3.66 22.00
C LEU A 256 0.80 -4.12 20.53
N HIS A 257 -0.06 -3.51 19.72
CA HIS A 257 -0.38 -4.02 18.38
C HIS A 257 -0.17 -3.01 17.25
N PHE A 258 0.20 -1.76 17.57
CA PHE A 258 0.68 -0.76 16.65
C PHE A 258 2.21 -0.65 16.79
N TRP A 259 2.94 -1.25 15.85
CA TRP A 259 4.37 -1.56 16.05
C TRP A 259 5.29 -0.47 15.51
N GLU A 260 5.04 -0.07 14.27
CA GLU A 260 5.89 0.87 13.55
C GLU A 260 5.02 1.83 12.74
N ALA A 261 5.49 3.06 12.59
CA ALA A 261 4.85 4.07 11.75
C ALA A 261 5.92 4.75 10.89
N ILE A 262 5.67 4.79 9.59
CA ILE A 262 6.39 5.59 8.61
C ILE A 262 5.50 6.78 8.27
N THR A 263 6.04 7.97 8.43
CA THR A 263 5.36 9.21 8.11
C THR A 263 6.18 9.98 7.09
N ALA A 264 5.55 10.54 6.07
CA ALA A 264 6.23 11.34 5.07
C ALA A 264 5.36 12.50 4.61
N GLN A 265 6.00 13.63 4.31
CA GLN A 265 5.33 14.89 4.03
C GLN A 265 5.77 15.42 2.66
N PRO A 266 4.90 16.11 1.91
CA PRO A 266 5.32 16.95 0.80
C PRO A 266 6.28 18.03 1.32
N LEU A 267 7.28 18.40 0.51
CA LEU A 267 8.12 19.57 0.77
C LEU A 267 7.33 20.87 0.62
#